data_AF-A0A765TCS2-F1
#
_entry.id   AF-A0A765TCS2-F1
#
_cell.length_a   1.000
_cell.length_b   1.000
_cell.length_c   1.000
_cell.angle_alpha   90.00
_cell.angle_beta   90.00
_cell.angle_gamma   90.00
#
_symmetry.space_group_name_H-M   'P 1'
#
loop_
_entity.id
_entity.type
_entity.pdbx_description
1 polymer ?
#
loop_
_entity_poly.entity_id
_entity_poly.type
_entity_poly.pdbx_seq_one_letter_code
_entity_poly.pdbx_strand_id
1 'polypeptide(L)'
;MNLVMSDITRNKLGCYMAQQASLNNIPVSALVSRFTVDPSVQQRFENASKESTEFTKRINVIGVTDQKGEKILLDTTGPIARTNTSYDGTKRRNPNNVVDLKNRKYQCEQVNYDTFISYPQLDAWAAHPDFQSRISAQIARQVALDRIMIGFNGTSHADESNFSTNKLLQDVNVGWLEHIRTDASERVMNDVTLTSRNMDNTVAHAGKYANADALVQDARSSLLDEWHKEADDLVVIMGRNLFNSLRLPVLNSISGQNPNAELLAGQLILSS
;
A
#
# COMPACT_ATOMS: atom_id res chain seq x y z
N MET A 1 -31.61 -14.91 -24.64
CA MET A 1 -30.57 -14.33 -25.51
C MET A 1 -29.29 -15.08 -25.19
N ASN A 2 -28.85 -16.01 -26.04
CA ASN A 2 -27.58 -16.69 -25.82
C ASN A 2 -26.46 -15.66 -26.02
N LEU A 3 -25.77 -15.33 -24.93
CA LEU A 3 -24.58 -14.48 -24.96
C LEU A 3 -23.47 -15.30 -25.63
N VAL A 4 -23.42 -15.28 -26.96
CA VAL A 4 -22.37 -15.94 -27.74
C VAL A 4 -21.31 -14.90 -28.05
N MET A 5 -20.07 -15.18 -27.64
CA MET A 5 -18.91 -14.36 -27.96
C MET A 5 -18.73 -14.24 -29.48
N SER A 6 -18.47 -13.03 -29.99
CA SER A 6 -18.27 -12.80 -31.42
C SER A 6 -17.01 -13.50 -31.96
N ASP A 7 -17.00 -13.79 -33.27
CA ASP A 7 -15.87 -14.49 -33.89
C ASP A 7 -14.57 -13.67 -33.86
N ILE A 8 -14.68 -12.34 -33.97
CA ILE A 8 -13.55 -11.41 -33.85
C ILE A 8 -12.93 -11.53 -32.46
N THR A 9 -13.75 -11.49 -31.41
CA THR A 9 -13.30 -11.63 -30.03
C THR A 9 -12.74 -13.01 -29.76
N ARG A 10 -13.36 -14.06 -30.30
CA ARG A 10 -12.84 -15.44 -30.19
C ARG A 10 -11.43 -15.55 -30.76
N ASN A 11 -11.20 -14.97 -31.94
CA ASN A 11 -9.88 -14.94 -32.56
C ASN A 11 -8.87 -14.12 -31.74
N LYS A 12 -9.24 -12.92 -31.28
CA LYS A 12 -8.36 -12.10 -30.42
C LYS A 12 -8.03 -12.75 -29.08
N LEU A 13 -9.00 -13.44 -28.47
CA LEU A 13 -8.81 -14.20 -27.25
C LEU A 13 -7.90 -15.42 -27.49
N GLY A 14 -8.08 -16.12 -28.62
CA GLY A 14 -7.18 -17.20 -29.03
C GLY A 14 -5.74 -16.73 -29.20
N CYS A 15 -5.53 -15.58 -29.84
CA CYS A 15 -4.21 -14.96 -29.96
C CYS A 15 -3.62 -14.58 -28.60
N TYR A 16 -4.44 -14.04 -27.69
CA TYR A 16 -4.03 -13.73 -26.32
C TYR A 16 -3.55 -14.98 -25.58
N MET A 17 -4.33 -16.07 -25.61
CA MET A 17 -3.94 -17.34 -25.00
C MET A 17 -2.67 -17.91 -25.62
N ALA A 18 -2.53 -17.86 -26.95
CA ALA A 18 -1.31 -18.31 -27.63
C ALA A 18 -0.08 -17.50 -27.19
N GLN A 19 -0.22 -16.19 -27.02
CA GLN A 19 0.86 -15.34 -26.53
C GLN A 19 1.23 -15.66 -25.08
N GLN A 20 0.25 -15.84 -24.18
CA GLN A 20 0.52 -16.21 -22.79
C GLN A 20 1.21 -17.58 -22.68
N ALA A 21 0.80 -18.54 -23.51
CA ALA A 21 1.41 -19.87 -23.57
C ALA A 21 2.86 -19.78 -24.06
N SER A 22 3.11 -19.02 -25.13
CA SER A 22 4.45 -18.76 -25.69
C SER A 22 5.39 -18.10 -24.67
N LEU A 23 4.91 -17.09 -23.94
CA LEU A 23 5.68 -16.41 -22.90
C LEU A 23 6.15 -17.35 -21.78
N ASN A 24 5.35 -18.38 -21.46
CA ASN A 24 5.65 -19.37 -20.43
C ASN A 24 6.26 -20.66 -20.98
N ASN A 25 6.59 -20.73 -22.28
CA ASN A 25 7.12 -21.92 -22.94
C ASN A 25 6.24 -23.18 -22.77
N ILE A 26 4.91 -23.03 -22.78
CA ILE A 26 3.94 -24.13 -22.64
C ILE A 26 3.00 -24.20 -23.84
N PRO A 27 2.35 -25.35 -24.11
CA PRO A 27 1.28 -25.42 -25.09
C PRO A 27 0.01 -24.71 -24.58
N VAL A 28 -0.82 -24.19 -25.51
CA VAL A 28 -2.08 -23.51 -25.18
C VAL A 28 -3.03 -24.39 -24.36
N SER A 29 -3.02 -25.71 -24.60
CA SER A 29 -3.82 -26.67 -23.84
C SER A 29 -3.42 -26.78 -22.37
N ALA A 30 -2.21 -26.37 -21.98
CA ALA A 30 -1.77 -26.41 -20.60
C ALA A 30 -2.31 -25.22 -19.78
N LEU A 31 -2.78 -24.14 -20.42
CA LEU A 31 -3.30 -22.94 -19.72
C LEU A 31 -4.53 -23.20 -18.86
N VAL A 32 -5.30 -24.25 -19.15
CA VAL A 32 -6.47 -24.66 -18.35
C VAL A 32 -6.10 -25.54 -17.15
N SER A 33 -4.82 -25.89 -17.02
CA SER A 33 -4.28 -26.72 -15.93
C SER A 33 -3.26 -25.94 -15.11
N ARG A 34 -2.83 -26.49 -13.97
CA ARG A 34 -1.76 -25.89 -13.18
C ARG A 34 -0.44 -26.02 -13.93
N PHE A 35 0.26 -24.91 -14.12
CA PHE A 35 1.60 -24.88 -14.72
C PHE A 35 2.52 -23.96 -13.91
N THR A 36 3.82 -24.16 -14.06
CA THR A 36 4.82 -23.27 -13.45
C THR A 36 5.05 -22.08 -14.37
N VAL A 37 4.85 -20.87 -13.83
CA VAL A 37 5.09 -19.62 -14.56
C VAL A 37 6.60 -19.40 -14.70
N ASP A 38 7.05 -18.94 -15.86
CA ASP A 38 8.45 -18.58 -16.06
C ASP A 38 8.81 -17.38 -15.15
N PRO A 39 9.94 -17.40 -14.40
CA PRO A 39 10.32 -16.33 -13.49
C PRO A 39 10.37 -14.94 -14.16
N SER A 40 10.75 -14.86 -15.44
CA SER A 40 10.79 -13.60 -16.19
C SER A 40 9.39 -13.06 -16.51
N VAL A 41 8.40 -13.94 -16.67
CA VAL A 41 6.98 -13.57 -16.88
C VAL A 41 6.39 -13.08 -15.56
N GLN A 42 6.63 -13.81 -14.47
CA GLN A 42 6.22 -13.40 -13.14
C GLN A 42 6.79 -12.02 -12.80
N GLN A 43 8.09 -11.80 -13.01
CA GLN A 43 8.73 -10.51 -12.74
C GLN A 43 8.13 -9.37 -13.57
N ARG A 44 7.81 -9.62 -14.85
CA ARG A 44 7.12 -8.62 -15.69
C ARG A 44 5.73 -8.29 -15.16
N PHE A 45 4.97 -9.29 -14.70
CA PHE A 45 3.65 -9.07 -14.11
C PHE A 45 3.73 -8.29 -12.78
N GLU A 46 4.70 -8.62 -11.93
CA GLU A 46 4.96 -7.90 -10.68
C GLU A 46 5.33 -6.44 -10.94
N ASN A 47 6.20 -6.18 -11.93
CA ASN A 47 6.55 -4.83 -12.35
C ASN A 47 5.32 -4.07 -12.90
N ALA A 48 4.49 -4.72 -13.73
CA ALA A 48 3.26 -4.10 -14.23
C ALA A 48 2.28 -3.75 -13.10
N SER A 49 2.15 -4.64 -12.12
CA SER A 49 1.31 -4.41 -10.93
C SER A 49 1.88 -3.26 -10.08
N LYS A 50 3.20 -3.21 -9.86
CA LYS A 50 3.88 -2.12 -9.16
C LYS A 50 3.69 -0.76 -9.84
N GLU A 51 3.79 -0.72 -11.16
CA GLU A 51 3.66 0.52 -11.96
C GLU A 51 2.21 0.97 -12.17
N SER A 52 1.22 0.16 -11.77
CA SER A 52 -0.20 0.41 -12.05
C SER A 52 -0.84 1.50 -11.19
N THR A 53 -0.31 1.76 -9.98
CA THR A 53 -0.83 2.79 -9.07
C THR A 53 0.30 3.68 -8.56
N GLU A 54 -0.01 4.93 -8.21
CA GLU A 54 0.99 5.85 -7.66
C GLU A 54 1.54 5.36 -6.32
N PHE A 55 0.67 4.80 -5.46
CA PHE A 55 1.07 4.29 -4.16
C PHE A 55 2.04 3.11 -4.30
N THR A 56 1.76 2.16 -5.21
CA THR A 56 2.64 1.00 -5.42
C THR A 56 4.00 1.36 -5.99
N LYS A 57 4.15 2.49 -6.68
CA LYS A 57 5.46 3.00 -7.13
C LYS A 57 6.30 3.53 -5.98
N ARG A 58 5.66 4.05 -4.92
CA ARG A 58 6.31 4.63 -3.75
C ARG A 58 6.68 3.60 -2.67
N ILE A 59 6.28 2.33 -2.84
CA ILE A 59 6.62 1.24 -1.92
C ILE A 59 7.58 0.23 -2.55
N ASN A 60 8.30 -0.50 -1.70
CA ASN A 60 9.20 -1.56 -2.10
C ASN A 60 8.46 -2.90 -2.18
N VAL A 61 8.55 -3.56 -3.33
CA VAL A 61 8.06 -4.93 -3.56
C VAL A 61 9.27 -5.76 -3.97
N ILE A 62 9.69 -6.69 -3.12
CA ILE A 62 10.90 -7.50 -3.29
C ILE A 62 10.49 -8.96 -3.37
N GLY A 63 10.86 -9.62 -4.47
CA GLY A 63 10.68 -11.06 -4.62
C GLY A 63 11.68 -11.82 -3.77
N VAL A 64 11.22 -12.87 -3.09
CA VAL A 64 12.04 -13.74 -2.24
C VAL A 64 11.85 -15.20 -2.64
N THR A 65 12.88 -16.02 -2.45
CA THR A 65 12.83 -17.45 -2.77
C THR A 65 12.31 -18.29 -1.63
N ASP A 66 12.63 -17.92 -0.39
CA ASP A 66 12.29 -18.68 0.81
C ASP A 66 10.93 -18.25 1.36
N GLN A 67 10.11 -19.21 1.77
CA GLN A 67 8.78 -18.94 2.35
C GLN A 67 8.87 -18.21 3.69
N LYS A 68 9.92 -18.48 4.48
CA LYS A 68 10.18 -17.80 5.75
C LYS A 68 11.64 -17.40 5.81
N GLY A 69 11.91 -16.21 6.32
CA GLY A 69 13.26 -15.70 6.43
C GLY A 69 13.33 -14.42 7.26
N GLU A 70 14.51 -13.81 7.29
CA GLU A 70 14.72 -12.51 7.92
C GLU A 70 14.43 -11.39 6.92
N LYS A 71 13.99 -10.23 7.42
CA LYS A 71 13.74 -9.05 6.59
C LYS A 71 14.99 -8.71 5.76
N ILE A 72 14.80 -8.57 4.45
CA ILE A 72 15.89 -8.33 3.49
C ILE A 72 16.36 -6.86 3.51
N LEU A 73 15.49 -5.91 3.88
CA LEU A 73 15.79 -4.49 3.79
C LEU A 73 16.68 -4.02 4.95
N LEU A 74 17.85 -3.54 4.57
CA LEU A 74 18.96 -3.11 5.42
C LEU A 74 18.91 -1.59 5.66
N ASP A 75 17.93 -1.11 6.42
CA ASP A 75 17.99 0.29 6.89
C ASP A 75 18.88 0.36 8.14
N THR A 76 19.82 1.33 8.15
CA THR A 76 20.70 1.55 9.30
C THR A 76 19.99 2.34 10.38
N THR A 77 19.93 1.78 11.58
CA THR A 77 19.33 2.43 12.74
C THR A 77 20.38 3.27 13.50
N GLY A 78 20.54 4.52 13.09
CA GLY A 78 21.29 5.53 13.85
C GLY A 78 22.76 5.75 13.46
N PRO A 79 23.48 6.60 14.22
CA PRO A 79 24.80 7.10 13.86
C PRO A 79 25.89 6.03 13.96
N ILE A 80 26.63 5.82 12.86
CA ILE A 80 27.78 4.91 12.78
C ILE A 80 29.12 5.58 13.10
N ALA A 81 29.14 6.91 13.19
CA ALA A 81 30.37 7.68 13.35
C ALA A 81 30.96 7.51 14.76
N ARG A 82 32.26 7.20 14.83
CA ARG A 82 33.05 7.19 16.07
C ARG A 82 34.46 7.68 15.82
N THR A 83 35.04 8.35 16.82
CA THR A 83 36.47 8.72 16.86
C THR A 83 37.22 7.86 17.86
N ASN A 84 38.49 7.56 17.58
CA ASN A 84 39.41 6.90 18.49
C ASN A 84 40.85 7.30 18.11
N THR A 85 41.60 7.86 19.05
CA THR A 85 42.98 8.35 18.87
C THR A 85 44.03 7.41 19.48
N SER A 86 43.63 6.25 20.00
CA SER A 86 44.54 5.23 20.56
C SER A 86 45.38 4.60 19.46
N TYR A 87 46.71 4.69 19.58
CA TYR A 87 47.68 4.11 18.64
C TYR A 87 48.30 2.79 19.16
N ASP A 88 48.11 2.50 20.45
CA ASP A 88 48.70 1.38 21.19
C ASP A 88 47.98 0.04 20.99
N GLY A 89 46.87 0.04 20.25
CA GLY A 89 46.08 -1.15 19.94
C GLY A 89 45.31 -1.76 21.12
N THR A 90 45.37 -1.17 22.32
CA THR A 90 44.70 -1.67 23.54
C THR A 90 43.21 -1.33 23.56
N LYS A 91 42.84 -0.16 23.00
CA LYS A 91 41.45 0.28 22.82
C LYS A 91 41.10 0.28 21.33
N ARG A 92 40.76 -0.88 20.77
CA ARG A 92 40.33 -0.99 19.38
C ARG A 92 38.90 -0.47 19.17
N ARG A 93 38.64 0.07 17.98
CA ARG A 93 37.28 0.38 17.52
C ARG A 93 36.55 -0.94 17.23
N ASN A 94 35.49 -1.22 17.98
CA ASN A 94 34.58 -2.31 17.66
C ASN A 94 33.42 -1.74 16.84
N PRO A 95 33.23 -2.17 15.57
CA PRO A 95 32.09 -1.73 14.78
C PRO A 95 30.79 -2.19 15.43
N ASN A 96 29.83 -1.28 15.54
CA ASN A 96 28.49 -1.64 15.98
C ASN A 96 27.73 -2.23 14.79
N ASN A 97 26.98 -3.31 15.03
CA ASN A 97 25.97 -3.75 14.08
C ASN A 97 24.77 -2.81 14.20
N VAL A 98 24.53 -1.99 13.17
CA VAL A 98 23.43 -1.01 13.10
C VAL A 98 22.26 -1.49 12.24
N VAL A 99 22.30 -2.73 11.77
CA VAL A 99 21.15 -3.39 11.16
C VAL A 99 20.07 -3.52 12.24
N ASP A 100 18.82 -3.16 11.91
CA ASP A 100 17.65 -3.24 12.80
C ASP A 100 17.72 -4.48 13.69
N LEU A 101 17.97 -4.28 14.99
CA LEU A 101 18.19 -5.34 15.98
C LEU A 101 16.89 -6.09 16.31
N LYS A 102 15.73 -5.60 15.87
CA LYS A 102 14.48 -6.34 16.01
C LYS A 102 14.50 -7.47 14.97
N ASN A 103 14.63 -8.72 15.44
CA ASN A 103 14.55 -9.94 14.63
C ASN A 103 13.13 -10.11 14.06
N ARG A 104 12.82 -9.32 13.03
CA ARG A 104 11.56 -9.38 12.30
C ARG A 104 11.71 -10.42 11.19
N LYS A 105 10.97 -11.50 11.35
CA LYS A 105 10.88 -12.56 10.36
C LYS A 105 9.68 -12.31 9.46
N TYR A 106 9.83 -12.60 8.19
CA TYR A 106 8.69 -12.63 7.27
C TYR A 106 8.21 -14.08 7.10
N GLN A 107 6.92 -14.22 6.83
CA GLN A 107 6.31 -15.46 6.41
C GLN A 107 5.41 -15.16 5.21
N CYS A 108 5.75 -15.74 4.06
CA CYS A 108 4.98 -15.60 2.84
C CYS A 108 3.84 -16.62 2.84
N GLU A 109 2.61 -16.11 2.83
CA GLU A 109 1.41 -16.92 2.68
C GLU A 109 0.88 -16.88 1.24
N GLN A 110 0.26 -17.98 0.83
CA GLN A 110 -0.34 -18.06 -0.50
C GLN A 110 -1.63 -17.24 -0.56
N VAL A 111 -1.75 -16.40 -1.59
CA VAL A 111 -2.97 -15.67 -1.94
C VAL A 111 -3.25 -15.90 -3.42
N ASN A 112 -4.46 -16.34 -3.74
CA ASN A 112 -4.89 -16.61 -5.11
C ASN A 112 -5.78 -15.45 -5.61
N TYR A 113 -5.66 -15.11 -6.90
CA TYR A 113 -6.46 -14.06 -7.53
C TYR A 113 -7.22 -14.63 -8.71
N ASP A 114 -8.54 -14.75 -8.55
CA ASP A 114 -9.44 -15.25 -9.59
C ASP A 114 -10.34 -14.13 -10.08
N THR A 115 -10.40 -13.96 -11.41
CA THR A 115 -11.29 -12.99 -12.05
C THR A 115 -12.01 -13.62 -13.22
N PHE A 116 -13.19 -13.10 -13.54
CA PHE A 116 -13.90 -13.46 -14.77
C PHE A 116 -14.21 -12.18 -15.56
N ILE A 117 -14.15 -12.29 -16.88
CA ILE A 117 -14.57 -11.24 -17.80
C ILE A 117 -15.71 -11.81 -18.63
N SER A 118 -16.85 -11.12 -18.63
CA SER A 118 -18.03 -11.58 -19.35
C SER A 118 -17.83 -11.47 -20.87
N TYR A 119 -18.50 -12.32 -21.65
CA TYR A 119 -18.40 -12.25 -23.12
C TYR A 119 -18.77 -10.88 -23.72
N PRO A 120 -19.82 -10.16 -23.26
CA PRO A 120 -20.07 -8.80 -23.73
C PRO A 120 -18.94 -7.81 -23.47
N GLN A 121 -18.24 -7.93 -22.34
CA GLN A 121 -17.10 -7.07 -22.05
C GLN A 121 -15.91 -7.39 -22.95
N LEU A 122 -15.64 -8.68 -23.19
CA LEU A 122 -14.61 -9.08 -24.14
C LEU A 122 -14.94 -8.59 -25.56
N ASP A 123 -16.20 -8.67 -25.98
CA ASP A 123 -16.65 -8.16 -27.27
C ASP A 123 -16.48 -6.63 -27.38
N ALA A 124 -16.83 -5.89 -26.32
CA ALA A 124 -16.61 -4.45 -26.29
C ALA A 124 -15.11 -4.09 -26.40
N TRP A 125 -14.23 -4.84 -25.74
CA TRP A 125 -12.79 -4.59 -25.81
C TRP A 125 -12.15 -5.04 -27.11
N ALA A 126 -12.72 -6.05 -27.76
CA ALA A 126 -12.22 -6.55 -29.04
C ALA A 126 -12.32 -5.51 -30.15
N ALA A 127 -13.14 -4.47 -30.01
CA ALA A 127 -13.14 -3.33 -30.94
C ALA A 127 -11.83 -2.52 -30.91
N HIS A 128 -11.09 -2.57 -29.80
CA HIS A 128 -9.86 -1.80 -29.64
C HIS A 128 -8.60 -2.55 -30.13
N PRO A 129 -7.58 -1.84 -30.62
CA PRO A 129 -6.32 -2.44 -31.07
C PRO A 129 -5.47 -2.98 -29.91
N ASP A 130 -5.65 -2.45 -28.70
CA ASP A 130 -4.88 -2.76 -27.49
C ASP A 130 -5.49 -3.87 -26.62
N PHE A 131 -6.33 -4.74 -27.20
CA PHE A 131 -7.11 -5.77 -26.50
C PHE A 131 -6.30 -6.58 -25.47
N GLN A 132 -5.15 -7.13 -25.88
CA GLN A 132 -4.34 -8.00 -25.03
C GLN A 132 -3.69 -7.26 -23.85
N SER A 133 -3.11 -6.09 -24.13
CA SER A 133 -2.50 -5.24 -23.11
C SER A 133 -3.54 -4.69 -22.15
N ARG A 134 -4.74 -4.38 -22.64
CA ARG A 134 -5.86 -3.90 -21.83
C ARG A 134 -6.32 -4.92 -20.80
N ILE A 135 -6.49 -6.19 -21.21
CA ILE A 135 -6.83 -7.29 -20.29
C ILE A 135 -5.73 -7.45 -19.23
N SER A 136 -4.48 -7.55 -19.67
CA SER A 136 -3.35 -7.78 -18.75
C SER A 136 -3.16 -6.63 -17.77
N ALA A 137 -3.28 -5.38 -18.23
CA ALA A 137 -3.13 -4.18 -17.40
C ALA A 137 -4.28 -4.03 -16.39
N GLN A 138 -5.51 -4.39 -16.76
CA GLN A 138 -6.62 -4.38 -15.83
C GLN A 138 -6.43 -5.40 -14.71
N ILE A 139 -6.01 -6.63 -15.04
CA ILE A 139 -5.75 -7.67 -14.04
C ILE A 139 -4.63 -7.23 -13.09
N ALA A 140 -3.51 -6.76 -13.63
CA ALA A 140 -2.39 -6.25 -12.83
C ALA A 140 -2.81 -5.09 -11.90
N ARG A 141 -3.64 -4.17 -12.41
CA ARG A 141 -4.19 -3.07 -11.61
C ARG A 141 -5.10 -3.56 -10.49
N GLN A 142 -5.98 -4.53 -10.76
CA GLN A 142 -6.87 -5.06 -9.73
C GLN A 142 -6.07 -5.75 -8.62
N VAL A 143 -5.09 -6.59 -8.99
CA VAL A 143 -4.17 -7.23 -8.04
C VAL A 143 -3.45 -6.19 -7.18
N ALA A 144 -2.96 -5.10 -7.78
CA ALA A 144 -2.33 -4.02 -7.04
C ALA A 144 -3.28 -3.33 -6.05
N LEU A 145 -4.52 -3.05 -6.45
CA LEU A 145 -5.52 -2.44 -5.57
C LEU A 145 -5.90 -3.36 -4.41
N ASP A 146 -6.05 -4.67 -4.68
CA ASP A 146 -6.36 -5.66 -3.65
C ASP A 146 -5.21 -5.78 -2.65
N ARG A 147 -3.95 -5.75 -3.11
CA ARG A 147 -2.77 -5.72 -2.23
C ARG A 147 -2.74 -4.48 -1.34
N ILE A 148 -3.11 -3.30 -1.86
CA ILE A 148 -3.24 -2.09 -1.04
C ILE A 148 -4.34 -2.26 0.01
N MET A 149 -5.49 -2.80 -0.39
CA MET A 149 -6.62 -3.00 0.51
C MET A 149 -6.26 -3.95 1.66
N ILE A 150 -5.63 -5.09 1.35
CA ILE A 150 -5.12 -6.05 2.33
C ILE A 150 -4.04 -5.39 3.20
N GLY A 151 -3.10 -4.65 2.60
CA GLY A 151 -2.01 -4.01 3.33
C GLY A 151 -2.48 -3.05 4.43
N PHE A 152 -3.59 -2.33 4.22
CA PHE A 152 -4.13 -1.42 5.25
C PHE A 152 -5.18 -2.06 6.17
N ASN A 153 -5.94 -3.05 5.73
CA ASN A 153 -7.08 -3.59 6.48
C ASN A 153 -6.88 -5.02 7.00
N GLY A 154 -5.90 -5.73 6.48
CA GLY A 154 -5.59 -7.12 6.80
C GLY A 154 -5.21 -7.32 8.27
N THR A 155 -5.90 -8.24 8.94
CA THR A 155 -5.68 -8.58 10.36
C THR A 155 -5.18 -10.00 10.53
N SER A 156 -5.56 -10.92 9.63
CA SER A 156 -5.22 -12.34 9.75
C SER A 156 -5.17 -12.99 8.37
N HIS A 157 -4.55 -14.17 8.31
CA HIS A 157 -4.62 -15.07 7.17
C HIS A 157 -5.53 -16.24 7.55
N ALA A 158 -6.61 -16.44 6.81
CA ALA A 158 -7.52 -17.57 6.96
C ALA A 158 -7.33 -18.56 5.80
N ASP A 159 -7.48 -19.86 6.08
CA ASP A 159 -7.42 -20.92 5.05
C ASP A 159 -8.52 -20.75 3.99
N GLU A 160 -9.70 -20.27 4.41
CA GLU A 160 -10.82 -19.92 3.54
C GLU A 160 -11.34 -18.52 3.89
N SER A 161 -11.11 -17.55 3.01
CA SER A 161 -11.53 -16.16 3.19
C SER A 161 -13.02 -15.97 2.91
N ASN A 162 -13.70 -15.12 3.69
CA ASN A 162 -15.12 -14.83 3.55
C ASN A 162 -15.39 -13.34 3.23
N PHE A 163 -15.68 -13.06 1.96
CA PHE A 163 -16.00 -11.73 1.46
C PHE A 163 -17.29 -11.12 2.04
N SER A 164 -18.22 -11.94 2.55
CA SER A 164 -19.49 -11.44 3.09
C SER A 164 -19.30 -10.77 4.46
N THR A 165 -18.43 -11.35 5.28
CA THR A 165 -18.04 -10.83 6.60
C THR A 165 -16.91 -9.82 6.49
N ASN A 166 -15.90 -10.11 5.67
CA ASN A 166 -14.66 -9.34 5.55
C ASN A 166 -14.62 -8.58 4.23
N LYS A 167 -15.50 -7.58 4.07
CA LYS A 167 -15.66 -6.80 2.83
C LYS A 167 -14.40 -6.05 2.38
N LEU A 168 -13.46 -5.83 3.30
CA LEU A 168 -12.18 -5.15 3.05
C LEU A 168 -10.99 -6.11 3.02
N LEU A 169 -11.23 -7.41 2.76
CA LEU A 169 -10.17 -8.43 2.64
C LEU A 169 -9.34 -8.59 3.92
N GLN A 170 -10.00 -8.48 5.07
CA GLN A 170 -9.35 -8.42 6.38
C GLN A 170 -8.75 -9.78 6.81
N ASP A 171 -9.29 -10.87 6.27
CA ASP A 171 -8.92 -12.26 6.55
C ASP A 171 -8.03 -12.88 5.47
N VAL A 172 -7.61 -12.09 4.47
CA VAL A 172 -6.79 -12.60 3.37
C VAL A 172 -5.32 -12.66 3.75
N ASN A 173 -4.80 -11.64 4.45
CA ASN A 173 -3.44 -11.66 4.99
C ASN A 173 -3.27 -10.58 6.07
N VAL A 174 -2.17 -10.63 6.82
CA VAL A 174 -1.82 -9.62 7.82
C VAL A 174 -1.25 -8.37 7.13
N GLY A 175 -1.83 -7.21 7.44
CA GLY A 175 -1.44 -5.91 6.86
C GLY A 175 -0.40 -5.15 7.70
N TRP A 176 0.08 -4.03 7.16
CA TRP A 176 1.06 -3.14 7.82
C TRP A 176 0.59 -2.64 9.18
N LEU A 177 -0.67 -2.23 9.28
CA LEU A 177 -1.21 -1.68 10.53
C LEU A 177 -1.29 -2.73 11.63
N GLU A 178 -1.64 -3.97 11.28
CA GLU A 178 -1.70 -5.06 12.26
C GLU A 178 -0.30 -5.44 12.74
N HIS A 179 0.68 -5.54 11.85
CA HIS A 179 2.09 -5.72 12.23
C HIS A 179 2.57 -4.64 13.21
N ILE A 180 2.19 -3.38 13.02
CA ILE A 180 2.56 -2.32 13.96
C ILE A 180 1.89 -2.52 15.32
N ARG A 181 0.61 -2.94 15.35
CA ARG A 181 -0.11 -3.22 16.60
C ARG A 181 0.49 -4.39 17.38
N THR A 182 0.89 -5.46 16.70
CA THR A 182 1.42 -6.68 17.34
C THR A 182 2.90 -6.53 17.72
N ASP A 183 3.72 -5.99 16.81
CA ASP A 183 5.18 -6.06 16.92
C ASP A 183 5.79 -4.76 17.49
N ALA A 184 5.02 -3.68 17.53
CA ALA A 184 5.45 -2.36 17.98
C ALA A 184 4.29 -1.57 18.62
N SER A 185 3.56 -2.20 19.53
CA SER A 185 2.41 -1.60 20.22
C SER A 185 2.72 -0.26 20.91
N GLU A 186 3.98 -0.05 21.33
CA GLU A 186 4.48 1.20 21.91
C GLU A 186 4.44 2.38 20.92
N ARG A 187 4.35 2.10 19.62
CA ARG A 187 4.26 3.08 18.53
C ARG A 187 2.82 3.37 18.12
N VAL A 188 1.83 2.79 18.80
CA VAL A 188 0.41 2.99 18.52
C VAL A 188 -0.21 3.89 19.58
N MET A 189 -0.77 5.02 19.15
CA MET A 189 -1.52 5.92 20.02
C MET A 189 -3.01 5.57 19.99
N ASN A 190 -3.51 5.07 21.13
CA ASN A 190 -4.92 4.70 21.31
C ASN A 190 -5.72 5.85 21.95
N ASP A 191 -7.05 5.78 21.83
CA ASP A 191 -8.00 6.72 22.47
C ASP A 191 -7.74 8.20 22.18
N VAL A 192 -7.35 8.48 20.94
CA VAL A 192 -7.14 9.83 20.41
C VAL A 192 -8.46 10.37 19.89
N THR A 193 -8.88 11.51 20.41
CA THR A 193 -10.07 12.23 19.92
C THR A 193 -9.67 13.56 19.30
N LEU A 194 -10.12 13.79 18.07
CA LEU A 194 -10.02 15.08 17.38
C LEU A 194 -11.26 15.90 17.68
N THR A 195 -11.07 17.21 17.83
CA THR A 195 -12.18 18.16 17.92
C THR A 195 -13.01 18.12 16.64
N SER A 196 -14.30 17.79 16.76
CA SER A 196 -15.22 17.77 15.62
C SER A 196 -15.86 19.14 15.42
N ARG A 197 -16.12 19.47 14.15
CA ARG A 197 -16.67 20.77 13.74
C ARG A 197 -17.94 20.59 12.94
N ASN A 198 -18.90 21.49 13.16
CA ASN A 198 -20.11 21.61 12.37
C ASN A 198 -19.80 22.17 10.98
N MET A 199 -20.76 22.11 10.06
CA MET A 199 -20.60 22.60 8.68
C MET A 199 -20.36 24.12 8.59
N ASP A 200 -20.70 24.87 9.63
CA ASP A 200 -20.43 26.29 9.78
C ASP A 200 -19.06 26.58 10.46
N ASN A 201 -18.22 25.56 10.63
CA ASN A 201 -16.91 25.61 11.27
C ASN A 201 -16.93 25.91 12.79
N THR A 202 -18.11 25.87 13.44
CA THR A 202 -18.21 25.92 14.90
C THR A 202 -17.81 24.59 15.53
N VAL A 203 -17.30 24.62 16.77
CA VAL A 203 -16.90 23.40 17.49
C VAL A 203 -18.15 22.64 17.91
N ALA A 204 -18.28 21.40 17.43
CA ALA A 204 -19.38 20.50 17.77
C ALA A 204 -19.05 19.67 19.02
N HIS A 205 -17.82 19.13 19.10
CA HIS A 205 -17.33 18.39 20.24
C HIS A 205 -15.83 18.63 20.44
N ALA A 206 -15.41 18.95 21.67
CA ALA A 206 -14.01 19.13 22.00
C ALA A 206 -13.31 17.77 22.16
N GLY A 207 -12.28 17.53 21.35
CA GLY A 207 -11.39 16.37 21.47
C GLY A 207 -10.12 16.71 22.25
N LYS A 208 -9.28 15.71 22.51
CA LYS A 208 -7.94 15.91 23.11
C LYS A 208 -7.05 16.82 22.25
N TYR A 209 -7.21 16.77 20.93
CA TYR A 209 -6.50 17.66 20.00
C TYR A 209 -7.48 18.61 19.30
N ALA A 210 -7.05 19.86 19.15
CA ALA A 210 -7.84 20.92 18.50
C ALA A 210 -7.95 20.73 16.97
N ASN A 211 -6.92 20.18 16.35
CA ASN A 211 -6.85 19.89 14.91
C ASN A 211 -6.01 18.63 14.65
N ALA A 212 -6.08 18.11 13.42
CA ALA A 212 -5.30 16.95 13.01
C ALA A 212 -3.80 17.24 12.99
N ASP A 213 -3.39 18.48 12.67
CA ASP A 213 -1.97 18.85 12.61
C ASP A 213 -1.30 18.77 13.98
N ALA A 214 -1.98 19.18 15.06
CA ALA A 214 -1.46 19.03 16.42
C ALA A 214 -1.27 17.56 16.78
N LEU A 215 -2.19 16.68 16.35
CA LEU A 215 -2.04 15.24 16.55
C LEU A 215 -0.84 14.69 15.77
N VAL A 216 -0.67 15.09 14.50
CA VAL A 216 0.46 14.66 13.68
C VAL A 216 1.78 15.11 14.28
N GLN A 217 1.88 16.36 14.76
CA GLN A 217 3.09 16.87 15.39
C GLN A 217 3.41 16.14 16.71
N ASP A 218 2.41 15.86 17.54
CA ASP A 218 2.61 15.07 18.74
C ASP A 218 3.10 13.66 18.38
N ALA A 219 2.41 12.97 17.45
CA ALA A 219 2.80 11.64 16.99
C ALA A 219 4.23 11.62 16.42
N ARG A 220 4.62 12.63 15.63
CA ARG A 220 6.00 12.80 15.12
C ARG A 220 7.00 12.93 16.27
N SER A 221 6.66 13.70 17.30
CA SER A 221 7.57 13.97 18.43
C SER A 221 7.70 12.81 19.42
N SER A 222 6.61 12.07 19.66
CA SER A 222 6.52 11.08 20.74
C SER A 222 6.67 9.64 20.26
N LEU A 223 6.20 9.31 19.05
CA LEU A 223 6.18 7.93 18.55
C LEU A 223 7.36 7.60 17.65
N LEU A 224 7.98 8.56 16.95
CA LEU A 224 9.14 8.28 16.10
C LEU A 224 10.44 8.26 16.92
N ASP A 225 11.39 7.44 16.48
CA ASP A 225 12.75 7.52 17.03
C ASP A 225 13.44 8.82 16.62
N GLU A 226 14.32 9.32 17.49
CA GLU A 226 14.94 10.64 17.37
C GLU A 226 15.58 10.90 15.99
N TRP A 227 16.20 9.89 15.41
CA TRP A 227 16.90 9.96 14.12
C TRP A 227 15.95 10.03 12.91
N HIS A 228 14.68 9.65 13.08
CA HIS A 228 13.64 9.76 12.06
C HIS A 228 12.77 11.01 12.20
N LYS A 229 12.82 11.71 13.34
CA LYS A 229 11.96 12.88 13.57
C LYS A 229 12.20 13.98 12.56
N GLU A 230 13.46 14.25 12.22
CA GLU A 230 13.87 15.29 11.27
C GLU A 230 14.13 14.75 9.85
N ALA A 231 13.53 13.62 9.49
CA ALA A 231 13.65 13.10 8.14
C ALA A 231 12.75 13.89 7.16
N ASP A 232 13.32 14.33 6.03
CA ASP A 232 12.64 15.15 5.02
C ASP A 232 11.64 14.35 4.16
N ASP A 233 11.65 13.02 4.25
CA ASP A 233 10.84 12.10 3.46
C ASP A 233 9.59 11.57 4.20
N LEU A 234 9.25 12.15 5.35
CA LEU A 234 8.08 11.76 6.13
C LEU A 234 6.77 12.12 5.40
N VAL A 235 5.85 11.16 5.37
CA VAL A 235 4.52 11.31 4.76
C VAL A 235 3.44 10.88 5.74
N VAL A 236 2.37 11.69 5.83
CA VAL A 236 1.17 11.34 6.59
C VAL A 236 0.15 10.69 5.67
N ILE A 237 -0.18 9.43 5.93
CA ILE A 237 -1.21 8.70 5.19
C ILE A 237 -2.52 8.78 5.97
N MET A 238 -3.58 9.27 5.33
CA MET A 238 -4.89 9.41 5.96
C MET A 238 -6.03 8.95 5.05
N GLY A 239 -7.09 8.44 5.68
CA GLY A 239 -8.30 8.03 4.97
C GLY A 239 -9.07 9.22 4.39
N ARG A 240 -9.66 9.02 3.20
CA ARG A 240 -10.46 10.04 2.50
C ARG A 240 -11.57 10.64 3.36
N ASN A 241 -12.26 9.83 4.16
CA ASN A 241 -13.38 10.31 4.98
C ASN A 241 -12.90 11.26 6.07
N LEU A 242 -11.77 10.95 6.72
CA LEU A 242 -11.17 11.81 7.73
C LEU A 242 -10.72 13.13 7.10
N PHE A 243 -10.01 13.08 5.96
CA PHE A 243 -9.58 14.27 5.23
C PHE A 243 -10.75 15.19 4.88
N ASN A 244 -11.83 14.63 4.32
CA ASN A 244 -13.03 15.40 3.98
C ASN A 244 -13.71 15.99 5.21
N SER A 245 -13.84 15.23 6.30
CA SER A 245 -14.48 15.71 7.54
C SER A 245 -13.75 16.90 8.16
N LEU A 246 -12.43 16.96 8.01
CA LEU A 246 -11.60 18.06 8.51
C LEU A 246 -11.70 19.30 7.60
N ARG A 247 -11.74 19.10 6.28
CA ARG A 247 -11.61 20.21 5.31
C ARG A 247 -12.94 20.83 4.89
N LEU A 248 -14.02 20.06 4.82
CA LEU A 248 -15.33 20.55 4.37
C LEU A 248 -15.92 21.69 5.24
N PRO A 249 -15.90 21.61 6.59
CA PRO A 249 -16.31 22.73 7.45
C PRO A 249 -15.57 24.02 7.15
N VAL A 250 -14.26 23.93 6.97
CA VAL A 250 -13.40 25.08 6.66
C VAL A 250 -13.81 25.69 5.33
N LEU A 251 -13.94 24.87 4.27
CA LEU A 251 -14.36 25.34 2.95
C LEU A 251 -15.74 26.00 2.95
N ASN A 252 -16.70 25.46 3.70
CA ASN A 252 -18.04 26.05 3.78
C ASN A 252 -18.03 27.40 4.50
N SER A 253 -17.26 27.52 5.59
CA SER A 253 -17.12 28.81 6.30
C SER A 253 -16.50 29.91 5.44
N ILE A 254 -15.69 29.56 4.43
CA ILE A 254 -15.13 30.50 3.45
C ILE A 254 -16.21 31.03 2.50
N SER A 255 -17.15 30.17 2.07
CA SER A 255 -18.25 30.56 1.17
C SER A 255 -19.36 31.37 1.86
N GLY A 256 -19.43 31.25 3.19
CA GLY A 256 -20.57 31.70 3.98
C GLY A 256 -20.61 33.21 4.26
N GLN A 257 -19.62 33.78 4.97
CA GLN A 257 -19.79 35.14 5.54
C GLN A 257 -18.58 35.79 6.25
N ASN A 258 -17.30 35.41 6.07
CA ASN A 258 -16.19 36.15 6.71
C ASN A 258 -14.81 36.11 5.98
N PRO A 259 -14.21 37.28 5.67
CA PRO A 259 -12.92 37.41 4.98
C PRO A 259 -11.72 37.40 5.95
N ASN A 260 -11.63 36.44 6.88
CA ASN A 260 -10.41 36.27 7.70
C ASN A 260 -9.33 35.53 6.90
N ALA A 261 -8.91 36.12 5.78
CA ALA A 261 -7.88 35.63 4.89
C ALA A 261 -6.52 35.44 5.59
N GLU A 262 -6.23 36.21 6.66
CA GLU A 262 -4.96 36.14 7.38
C GLU A 262 -4.83 34.91 8.29
N LEU A 263 -5.91 34.51 8.97
CA LEU A 263 -5.90 33.28 9.77
C LEU A 263 -5.79 32.04 8.87
N LEU A 264 -6.35 32.14 7.66
CA LEU A 264 -6.34 31.09 6.65
C LEU A 264 -5.00 30.97 5.92
N ALA A 265 -4.32 32.09 5.61
CA ALA A 265 -2.97 32.08 5.06
C ALA A 265 -2.01 31.37 6.03
N GLY A 266 -2.13 31.62 7.34
CA GLY A 266 -1.35 30.91 8.35
C GLY A 266 -1.59 29.39 8.34
N GLN A 267 -2.84 28.94 8.20
CA GLN A 267 -3.15 27.51 8.15
C GLN A 267 -2.77 26.85 6.82
N LEU A 268 -2.87 27.57 5.69
CA LEU A 268 -2.47 27.04 4.38
C LEU A 268 -0.96 26.85 4.28
N ILE A 269 -0.18 27.83 4.80
CA ILE A 269 1.29 27.78 4.89
C ILE A 269 1.75 26.62 5.79
N LEU A 270 1.00 26.30 6.85
CA LEU A 270 1.31 25.17 7.74
C LEU A 270 0.91 23.80 7.14
N SER A 271 0.06 23.78 6.10
CA SER A 271 -0.45 22.56 5.47
C SER A 271 0.25 22.18 4.16
N SER A 272 1.17 23.03 3.67
CA SER A 272 1.96 22.83 2.45
C SER A 272 3.32 22.21 2.74
#